data_AF-A0A0B8QRW1-F1
#
_entry.id   AF-A0A0B8QRW1-F1
#
_cell.length_a   1.000
_cell.length_b   1.000
_cell.length_c   1.000
_cell.angle_alpha   90.00
_cell.angle_beta   90.00
_cell.angle_gamma   90.00
#
_symmetry.space_group_name_H-M   'P 1'
#
loop_
_entity.id
_entity.type
_entity.pdbx_description
1 polymer ?
#
loop_
_entity_poly.entity_id
_entity_poly.type
_entity_poly.pdbx_seq_one_letter_code
_entity_poly.pdbx_strand_id
1 'polypeptide(L)'
;MAVEQHPAMLVYLNNAQSFGPNSRFGKRRKKGLNENLAREILELHTLGVDGGYTQQDVTELARGITGWSIGKTGYVYRDFGHEPGSRTLLGVSYSQKGEAQGKKMLEDLAKHPNTARHLCTKLARHYVADEPDPKLVADLVTVWQKSKGNLAAVMQALVENDLAWQAPQKFKTPREFVISTSRSIPNSKITGKRLYFSLNQLGQVPFTAGSPKGFSDSQMDWMSGSSLLARADWAQMYAKQSRADVKLAMNTALNSQMSEHNRLKVLRAESKHQALTLLMMSQSFSGGRYGEYAKKNLR
;
A
#
# COMPACT_ATOMS: atom_id res chain seq x y z
N MET A 1 0.77 -12.80 9.98
CA MET A 1 -0.22 -13.57 10.76
C MET A 1 -1.58 -12.88 10.87
N ALA A 2 -1.69 -11.71 11.51
CA ALA A 2 -2.99 -11.05 11.73
C ALA A 2 -3.79 -10.78 10.42
N VAL A 3 -3.11 -10.35 9.35
CA VAL A 3 -3.73 -10.11 8.04
C VAL A 3 -4.26 -11.42 7.42
N GLU A 4 -3.45 -12.48 7.41
CA GLU A 4 -3.82 -13.76 6.78
C GLU A 4 -4.95 -14.50 7.49
N GLN A 5 -5.22 -14.16 8.75
CA GLN A 5 -6.35 -14.69 9.52
C GLN A 5 -7.57 -13.76 9.51
N HIS A 6 -7.46 -12.57 8.89
CA HIS A 6 -8.55 -11.61 8.87
C HIS A 6 -9.73 -12.16 8.04
N PRO A 7 -10.99 -12.10 8.54
CA PRO A 7 -12.14 -12.67 7.83
C PRO A 7 -12.29 -12.15 6.39
N ALA A 8 -12.08 -10.86 6.16
CA ALA A 8 -12.14 -10.30 4.80
C ALA A 8 -11.11 -10.94 3.84
N MET A 9 -9.89 -11.21 4.31
CA MET A 9 -8.86 -11.87 3.50
C MET A 9 -9.23 -13.32 3.20
N LEU A 10 -9.70 -14.05 4.22
CA LEU A 10 -10.11 -15.45 4.08
C LEU A 10 -11.32 -15.63 3.16
N VAL A 11 -12.25 -14.66 3.11
CA VAL A 11 -13.35 -14.65 2.13
C VAL A 11 -12.84 -14.28 0.75
N TYR A 12 -12.15 -13.14 0.63
CA TYR A 12 -11.74 -12.60 -0.67
C TYR A 12 -10.85 -13.57 -1.45
N LEU A 13 -9.93 -14.24 -0.74
CA LEU A 13 -9.00 -15.22 -1.31
C LEU A 13 -9.49 -16.66 -1.13
N ASN A 14 -10.77 -16.84 -0.79
CA ASN A 14 -11.48 -18.12 -0.71
C ASN A 14 -10.84 -19.18 0.20
N ASN A 15 -9.91 -18.81 1.08
CA ASN A 15 -9.29 -19.75 2.00
C ASN A 15 -10.27 -20.28 3.05
N ALA A 16 -11.34 -19.54 3.36
CA ALA A 16 -12.39 -20.03 4.24
C ALA A 16 -13.06 -21.33 3.74
N GLN A 17 -12.93 -21.64 2.44
CA GLN A 17 -13.40 -22.87 1.80
C GLN A 17 -12.26 -23.82 1.40
N SER A 18 -11.02 -23.52 1.76
CA SER A 18 -9.83 -24.34 1.47
C SER A 18 -9.69 -25.46 2.50
N PHE A 19 -9.79 -26.71 2.03
CA PHE A 19 -9.68 -27.89 2.86
C PHE A 19 -8.63 -28.83 2.29
N GLY A 20 -7.88 -29.48 3.18
CA GLY A 20 -6.92 -30.50 2.78
C GLY A 20 -7.62 -31.64 2.04
N PRO A 21 -7.23 -31.98 0.80
CA PRO A 21 -7.79 -33.11 0.08
C PRO A 21 -7.76 -34.43 0.87
N ASN A 22 -6.73 -34.62 1.71
CA ASN A 22 -6.57 -35.80 2.55
C ASN A 22 -7.12 -35.64 3.97
N SER A 23 -7.64 -34.47 4.31
CA SER A 23 -8.31 -34.22 5.60
C SER A 23 -9.59 -35.06 5.73
N ARG A 24 -10.06 -35.23 6.98
CA ARG A 24 -11.32 -35.95 7.28
C ARG A 24 -12.49 -35.36 6.49
N PHE A 25 -12.54 -34.03 6.39
CA PHE A 25 -13.61 -33.34 5.67
C PHE A 25 -13.42 -33.35 4.16
N GLY A 26 -12.19 -33.15 3.68
CA GLY A 26 -11.83 -33.21 2.25
C GLY A 26 -12.25 -34.54 1.62
N LYS A 27 -11.86 -35.66 2.25
CA LYS A 27 -12.24 -37.02 1.81
C LYS A 27 -13.76 -37.24 1.82
N ARG A 28 -14.45 -36.83 2.89
CA ARG A 28 -15.90 -37.05 3.05
C ARG A 28 -16.73 -36.20 2.08
N ARG A 29 -16.33 -34.96 1.84
CA ARG A 29 -17.13 -33.97 1.07
C ARG A 29 -16.57 -33.71 -0.33
N LYS A 30 -15.51 -34.43 -0.74
CA LYS A 30 -14.79 -34.22 -2.00
C LYS A 30 -14.41 -32.74 -2.20
N LYS A 31 -13.94 -32.11 -1.12
CA LYS A 31 -13.47 -30.71 -1.13
C LYS A 31 -11.97 -30.69 -1.40
N GLY A 32 -11.53 -29.64 -2.08
CA GLY A 32 -10.15 -29.47 -2.51
C GLY A 32 -9.49 -28.24 -1.91
N LEU A 33 -8.24 -28.09 -2.32
CA LEU A 33 -7.37 -26.98 -1.96
C LEU A 33 -7.76 -25.72 -2.75
N ASN A 34 -7.73 -24.56 -2.08
CA ASN A 34 -7.67 -23.27 -2.75
C ASN A 34 -6.31 -22.64 -2.48
N GLU A 35 -5.60 -22.27 -3.55
CA GLU A 35 -4.22 -21.78 -3.48
C GLU A 35 -4.11 -20.26 -3.50
N ASN A 36 -5.21 -19.52 -3.72
CA ASN A 36 -5.17 -18.09 -3.93
C ASN A 36 -4.49 -17.37 -2.77
N LEU A 37 -4.91 -17.65 -1.53
CA LEU A 37 -4.28 -17.03 -0.35
C LEU A 37 -2.79 -17.33 -0.25
N ALA A 38 -2.37 -18.58 -0.50
CA ALA A 38 -0.96 -18.96 -0.46
C ALA A 38 -0.15 -18.24 -1.55
N ARG A 39 -0.71 -18.10 -2.75
CA ARG A 39 -0.11 -17.33 -3.84
C ARG A 39 0.07 -15.87 -3.44
N GLU A 40 -0.97 -15.22 -2.94
CA GLU A 40 -0.88 -13.82 -2.50
C GLU A 40 0.11 -13.63 -1.35
N ILE A 41 0.18 -14.58 -0.41
CA ILE A 41 1.18 -14.54 0.67
C ILE A 41 2.59 -14.51 0.09
N LEU A 42 2.92 -15.45 -0.81
CA LEU A 42 4.26 -15.56 -1.41
C LEU A 42 4.56 -14.39 -2.34
N GLU A 43 3.61 -14.04 -3.21
CA GLU A 43 3.78 -13.05 -4.26
C GLU A 43 3.68 -11.61 -3.77
N LEU A 44 2.59 -11.27 -3.08
CA LEU A 44 2.28 -9.87 -2.75
C LEU A 44 2.74 -9.47 -1.35
N HIS A 45 2.56 -10.35 -0.38
CA HIS A 45 2.76 -10.00 1.03
C HIS A 45 4.20 -10.26 1.52
N THR A 46 4.92 -11.20 0.90
CA THR A 46 6.25 -11.63 1.37
C THR A 46 7.33 -11.53 0.31
N LEU A 47 7.53 -12.55 -0.51
CA LEU A 47 8.76 -12.72 -1.30
C LEU A 47 8.82 -11.86 -2.56
N GLY A 48 7.68 -11.38 -3.07
CA GLY A 48 7.59 -10.74 -4.37
C GLY A 48 7.38 -11.76 -5.49
N VAL A 49 6.92 -11.30 -6.67
CA VAL A 49 6.70 -12.16 -7.84
C VAL A 49 7.96 -12.92 -8.28
N ASP A 50 9.11 -12.27 -8.20
CA ASP A 50 10.42 -12.88 -8.50
C ASP A 50 11.10 -13.43 -7.24
N GLY A 51 10.31 -13.83 -6.24
CA GLY A 51 10.76 -14.23 -4.91
C GLY A 51 11.49 -15.57 -4.83
N GLY A 52 11.60 -16.29 -5.95
CA GLY A 52 12.31 -17.57 -6.07
C GLY A 52 11.53 -18.80 -5.57
N TYR A 53 10.21 -18.66 -5.35
CA TYR A 53 9.33 -19.78 -4.99
C TYR A 53 8.77 -20.45 -6.25
N THR A 54 8.37 -21.71 -6.10
CA THR A 54 7.79 -22.52 -7.18
C THR A 54 6.29 -22.68 -7.02
N GLN A 55 5.61 -23.20 -8.05
CA GLN A 55 4.21 -23.61 -7.92
C GLN A 55 4.02 -24.67 -6.82
N GLN A 56 5.02 -25.54 -6.59
CA GLN A 56 4.97 -26.52 -5.51
C GLN A 56 4.96 -25.83 -4.14
N ASP A 57 5.74 -24.77 -3.96
CA ASP A 57 5.75 -23.98 -2.72
C ASP A 57 4.38 -23.33 -2.45
N VAL A 58 3.70 -22.85 -3.49
CA VAL A 58 2.32 -22.34 -3.39
C VAL A 58 1.39 -23.43 -2.87
N THR A 59 1.43 -24.62 -3.48
CA THR A 59 0.60 -25.76 -3.07
C THR A 59 0.91 -26.20 -1.64
N GLU A 60 2.18 -26.25 -1.25
CA GLU A 60 2.62 -26.66 0.09
C GLU A 60 2.20 -25.67 1.17
N LEU A 61 2.35 -24.36 0.91
CA LEU A 61 1.82 -23.33 1.80
C LEU A 61 0.30 -23.40 1.90
N ALA A 62 -0.39 -23.56 0.77
CA ALA A 62 -1.84 -23.71 0.75
C ALA A 62 -2.28 -24.89 1.63
N ARG A 63 -1.60 -26.04 1.55
CA ARG A 63 -1.84 -27.19 2.43
C ARG A 63 -1.63 -26.82 3.89
N GLY A 64 -0.54 -26.13 4.22
CA GLY A 64 -0.24 -25.69 5.59
C GLY A 64 -1.27 -24.75 6.22
N ILE A 65 -2.01 -23.99 5.41
CA ILE A 65 -3.06 -23.05 5.85
C ILE A 65 -4.50 -23.57 5.65
N THR A 66 -4.66 -24.83 5.27
CA THR A 66 -6.00 -25.45 5.20
C THR A 66 -6.66 -25.52 6.57
N GLY A 67 -7.99 -25.42 6.59
CA GLY A 67 -8.78 -25.39 7.83
C GLY A 67 -8.86 -24.00 8.49
N TRP A 68 -8.08 -23.02 8.03
CA TRP A 68 -8.20 -21.62 8.46
C TRP A 68 -9.46 -21.01 7.86
N SER A 69 -10.42 -20.63 8.70
CA SER A 69 -11.75 -20.27 8.24
C SER A 69 -12.42 -19.25 9.15
N ILE A 70 -13.73 -19.03 8.92
CA ILE A 70 -14.51 -17.99 9.55
C ILE A 70 -15.67 -18.63 10.33
N GLY A 71 -15.74 -18.31 11.61
CA GLY A 71 -16.85 -18.61 12.52
C GLY A 71 -17.77 -17.39 12.69
N LYS A 72 -18.67 -17.45 13.66
CA LYS A 72 -19.66 -16.37 13.90
C LYS A 72 -19.01 -15.04 14.30
N THR A 73 -17.89 -15.09 15.02
CA THR A 73 -17.25 -13.92 15.65
C THR A 73 -15.89 -13.58 15.05
N GLY A 74 -15.48 -14.24 13.95
CA GLY A 74 -14.20 -14.00 13.29
C GLY A 74 -13.48 -15.28 12.92
N TYR A 75 -12.15 -15.23 12.94
CA TYR A 75 -11.28 -16.35 12.60
C TYR A 75 -11.56 -17.60 13.46
N VAL A 76 -11.50 -18.78 12.83
CA VAL A 76 -11.49 -20.06 13.51
C VAL A 76 -10.62 -21.06 12.74
N TYR A 77 -9.89 -21.89 13.48
CA TYR A 77 -9.20 -23.04 12.91
C TYR A 77 -10.07 -24.30 13.00
N ARG A 78 -10.26 -24.99 11.87
CA ARG A 78 -11.04 -26.22 11.75
C ARG A 78 -10.13 -27.41 11.49
N ASP A 79 -9.73 -28.06 12.57
CA ASP A 79 -8.79 -29.19 12.53
C ASP A 79 -9.20 -30.32 11.58
N PHE A 80 -10.49 -30.65 11.53
CA PHE A 80 -11.02 -31.68 10.63
C PHE A 80 -10.79 -31.38 9.12
N GLY A 81 -10.48 -30.13 8.80
CA GLY A 81 -10.30 -29.62 7.45
C GLY A 81 -8.83 -29.39 7.07
N HIS A 82 -7.90 -29.61 8.00
CA HIS A 82 -6.48 -29.42 7.77
C HIS A 82 -5.85 -30.62 7.05
N GLU A 83 -4.98 -30.33 6.10
CA GLU A 83 -4.23 -31.33 5.35
C GLU A 83 -3.21 -32.02 6.28
N PRO A 84 -3.25 -33.34 6.43
CA PRO A 84 -2.30 -34.05 7.27
C PRO A 84 -0.90 -34.16 6.64
N GLY A 85 0.09 -34.41 7.50
CA GLY A 85 1.46 -34.72 7.12
C GLY A 85 2.41 -33.53 7.21
N SER A 86 3.71 -33.80 7.06
CA SER A 86 4.74 -32.76 7.03
C SER A 86 4.72 -32.02 5.69
N ARG A 87 5.00 -30.72 5.72
CA ARG A 87 5.07 -29.87 4.53
C ARG A 87 6.51 -29.45 4.24
N THR A 88 6.80 -29.16 2.99
CA THR A 88 8.09 -28.59 2.59
C THR A 88 7.85 -27.30 1.84
N LEU A 89 8.40 -26.19 2.35
CA LEU A 89 8.29 -24.88 1.73
C LEU A 89 9.68 -24.27 1.64
N LEU A 90 10.11 -23.87 0.44
CA LEU A 90 11.43 -23.30 0.16
C LEU A 90 12.58 -24.17 0.67
N GLY A 91 12.43 -25.49 0.54
CA GLY A 91 13.39 -26.49 1.03
C GLY A 91 13.39 -26.73 2.55
N VAL A 92 12.55 -26.02 3.32
CA VAL A 92 12.42 -26.20 4.78
C VAL A 92 11.27 -27.15 5.08
N SER A 93 11.48 -28.11 6.00
CA SER A 93 10.46 -29.08 6.42
C SER A 93 9.73 -28.64 7.69
N TYR A 94 8.41 -28.77 7.67
CA TYR A 94 7.49 -28.35 8.73
C TYR A 94 6.70 -29.55 9.26
N SER A 95 7.08 -30.04 10.45
CA SER A 95 6.46 -31.19 11.13
C SER A 95 5.44 -30.81 12.21
N GLN A 96 5.23 -29.51 12.44
CA GLN A 96 4.22 -29.01 13.36
C GLN A 96 2.84 -29.54 12.95
N LYS A 97 1.97 -29.72 13.95
CA LYS A 97 0.62 -30.24 13.74
C LYS A 97 -0.41 -29.12 13.70
N GLY A 98 -1.43 -29.32 12.87
CA GLY A 98 -2.58 -28.44 12.76
C GLY A 98 -2.20 -26.99 12.47
N GLU A 99 -2.89 -26.05 13.14
CA GLU A 99 -2.71 -24.62 12.88
C GLU A 99 -1.27 -24.12 13.03
N ALA A 100 -0.50 -24.74 13.93
CA ALA A 100 0.88 -24.36 14.19
C ALA A 100 1.80 -24.52 12.97
N GLN A 101 1.46 -25.43 12.03
CA GLN A 101 2.21 -25.63 10.80
C GLN A 101 2.19 -24.39 9.91
N GLY A 102 1.00 -23.94 9.51
CA GLY A 102 0.84 -22.71 8.73
C GLY A 102 1.39 -21.47 9.43
N LYS A 103 1.19 -21.35 10.75
CA LYS A 103 1.75 -20.22 11.54
C LYS A 103 3.27 -20.19 11.45
N LYS A 104 3.93 -21.34 11.62
CA LYS A 104 5.39 -21.44 11.55
C LYS A 104 5.93 -21.14 10.14
N MET A 105 5.24 -21.61 9.10
CA MET A 105 5.57 -21.27 7.70
C MET A 105 5.51 -19.76 7.46
N LEU A 106 4.45 -19.08 7.94
CA LEU A 106 4.32 -17.61 7.83
C LEU A 106 5.40 -16.86 8.62
N GLU A 107 5.77 -17.34 9.81
CA GLU A 107 6.82 -16.73 10.61
C GLU A 107 8.18 -16.78 9.92
N ASP A 108 8.49 -17.89 9.25
CA ASP A 108 9.76 -18.04 8.53
C ASP A 108 9.75 -17.23 7.24
N LEU A 109 8.63 -17.18 6.51
CA LEU A 109 8.46 -16.28 5.37
C LEU A 109 8.65 -14.81 5.76
N ALA A 110 8.11 -14.37 6.90
CA ALA A 110 8.28 -12.99 7.39
C ALA A 110 9.75 -12.64 7.68
N LYS A 111 10.58 -13.64 8.02
CA LYS A 111 12.01 -13.48 8.31
C LYS A 111 12.89 -13.69 7.07
N HIS A 112 12.32 -14.14 5.97
CA HIS A 112 13.08 -14.45 4.77
C HIS A 112 13.76 -13.20 4.18
N PRO A 113 15.03 -13.27 3.73
CA PRO A 113 15.74 -12.11 3.17
C PRO A 113 15.01 -11.46 1.98
N ASN A 114 14.36 -12.25 1.12
CA ASN A 114 13.57 -11.70 0.00
C ASN A 114 12.34 -10.93 0.50
N THR A 115 11.76 -11.29 1.65
CA THR A 115 10.67 -10.51 2.26
C THR A 115 11.13 -9.14 2.70
N ALA A 116 12.31 -9.05 3.34
CA ALA A 116 12.90 -7.78 3.71
C ALA A 116 13.14 -6.92 2.46
N ARG A 117 13.75 -7.48 1.41
CA ARG A 117 14.01 -6.77 0.15
C ARG A 117 12.72 -6.30 -0.52
N HIS A 118 11.72 -7.17 -0.65
CA HIS A 118 10.43 -6.85 -1.27
C HIS A 118 9.72 -5.72 -0.54
N LEU A 119 9.57 -5.83 0.78
CA LEU A 119 8.85 -4.82 1.57
C LEU A 119 9.60 -3.49 1.65
N CYS A 120 10.93 -3.50 1.82
CA CYS A 120 11.73 -2.28 1.76
C CYS A 120 11.65 -1.60 0.38
N THR A 121 11.65 -2.38 -0.70
CA THR A 121 11.46 -1.84 -2.07
C THR A 121 10.07 -1.23 -2.22
N LYS A 122 9.01 -1.89 -1.73
CA LYS A 122 7.65 -1.33 -1.77
C LYS A 122 7.52 -0.04 -0.97
N LEU A 123 8.11 0.03 0.23
CA LEU A 123 8.09 1.24 1.05
C LEU A 123 8.84 2.39 0.38
N ALA A 124 10.06 2.13 -0.12
CA ALA A 124 10.82 3.13 -0.87
C ALA A 124 10.06 3.57 -2.14
N ARG A 125 9.43 2.63 -2.84
CA ARG A 125 8.61 2.93 -4.01
C ARG A 125 7.42 3.82 -3.67
N HIS A 126 6.69 3.48 -2.63
CA HIS A 126 5.50 4.20 -2.21
C HIS A 126 5.82 5.64 -1.80
N TYR A 127 6.87 5.82 -0.97
CA TYR A 127 7.16 7.10 -0.34
C TYR A 127 8.22 7.98 -1.04
N VAL A 128 9.07 7.42 -1.91
CA VAL A 128 10.24 8.13 -2.47
C VAL A 128 10.17 8.31 -3.98
N ALA A 129 10.16 7.23 -4.75
CA ALA A 129 10.16 7.28 -6.22
C ALA A 129 9.62 5.98 -6.82
N ASP A 130 9.03 6.01 -8.02
CA ASP A 130 8.55 4.78 -8.70
C ASP A 130 9.67 3.73 -8.83
N GLU A 131 10.88 4.19 -9.16
CA GLU A 131 12.11 3.42 -9.15
C GLU A 131 13.06 4.00 -8.09
N PRO A 132 13.06 3.47 -6.85
CA PRO A 132 13.90 3.98 -5.79
C PRO A 132 15.38 3.59 -5.99
N ASP A 133 16.28 4.42 -5.44
CA ASP A 133 17.72 4.14 -5.47
C ASP A 133 18.02 2.77 -4.82
N PRO A 134 18.73 1.85 -5.51
CA PRO A 134 19.08 0.55 -4.94
C PRO A 134 19.84 0.62 -3.61
N LYS A 135 20.66 1.67 -3.40
CA LYS A 135 21.37 1.92 -2.15
C LYS A 135 20.40 2.24 -1.02
N LEU A 136 19.40 3.09 -1.26
CA LEU A 136 18.36 3.37 -0.28
C LEU A 136 17.66 2.08 0.15
N VAL A 137 17.27 1.23 -0.82
CA VAL A 137 16.65 -0.07 -0.52
C VAL A 137 17.58 -0.95 0.32
N ALA A 138 18.87 -1.04 -0.01
CA ALA A 138 19.84 -1.82 0.74
C ALA A 138 20.02 -1.32 2.19
N ASP A 139 20.04 0.00 2.40
CA ASP A 139 20.12 0.60 3.74
C ASP A 139 18.88 0.23 4.58
N LEU A 140 17.68 0.30 3.99
CA LEU A 140 16.44 -0.10 4.66
C LEU A 140 16.40 -1.60 4.99
N VAL A 141 16.88 -2.46 4.09
CA VAL A 141 16.99 -3.92 4.34
C VAL A 141 17.93 -4.21 5.51
N THR A 142 19.04 -3.46 5.63
CA THR A 142 19.97 -3.60 6.75
C THR A 142 19.29 -3.27 8.08
N VAL A 143 18.48 -2.20 8.13
CA VAL A 143 17.70 -1.83 9.32
C VAL A 143 16.63 -2.88 9.60
N TRP A 144 15.95 -3.40 8.57
CA TRP A 144 14.98 -4.48 8.72
C TRP A 144 15.61 -5.70 9.40
N GLN A 145 16.76 -6.16 8.93
CA GLN A 145 17.46 -7.32 9.47
C GLN A 145 17.91 -7.11 10.92
N LYS A 146 18.55 -5.97 11.22
CA LYS A 146 19.00 -5.63 12.58
C LYS A 146 17.84 -5.53 13.57
N SER A 147 16.72 -4.95 13.14
CA SER A 147 15.54 -4.73 13.97
C SER A 147 14.56 -5.91 13.97
N LYS A 148 14.87 -6.99 13.25
CA LYS A 148 14.02 -8.18 13.09
C LYS A 148 12.62 -7.83 12.53
N GLY A 149 12.57 -6.94 11.55
CA GLY A 149 11.35 -6.54 10.84
C GLY A 149 10.52 -5.47 11.54
N ASN A 150 11.13 -4.63 12.39
CA ASN A 150 10.42 -3.51 13.00
C ASN A 150 10.16 -2.41 11.97
N LEU A 151 8.90 -2.32 11.50
CA LEU A 151 8.48 -1.33 10.51
C LEU A 151 8.68 0.12 10.98
N ALA A 152 8.53 0.43 12.26
CA ALA A 152 8.75 1.79 12.76
C ALA A 152 10.22 2.20 12.59
N ALA A 153 11.16 1.30 12.89
CA ALA A 153 12.59 1.53 12.68
C ALA A 153 12.93 1.70 11.19
N VAL A 154 12.33 0.89 10.31
CA VAL A 154 12.53 1.01 8.86
C VAL A 154 11.98 2.34 8.32
N MET A 155 10.80 2.74 8.78
CA MET A 155 10.20 4.03 8.39
C MET A 155 11.01 5.22 8.89
N GLN A 156 11.54 5.15 10.11
CA GLN A 156 12.45 6.17 10.63
C GLN A 156 13.71 6.29 9.76
N ALA A 157 14.34 5.15 9.45
CA ALA A 157 15.51 5.12 8.57
C ALA A 157 15.22 5.70 7.17
N LEU A 158 14.03 5.44 6.61
CA LEU A 158 13.60 6.01 5.33
C LEU A 158 13.50 7.54 5.41
N VAL A 159 12.89 8.07 6.47
CA VAL A 159 12.73 9.53 6.66
C VAL A 159 14.08 10.21 6.94
N GLU A 160 15.01 9.53 7.59
CA GLU A 160 16.34 10.07 7.91
C GLU A 160 17.32 9.99 6.74
N ASN A 161 17.16 9.04 5.81
CA ASN A 161 18.08 8.83 4.70
C ASN A 161 18.02 9.97 3.66
N ASP A 162 19.18 10.55 3.32
CA ASP A 162 19.27 11.67 2.38
C ASP A 162 18.83 11.32 0.96
N LEU A 163 19.00 10.07 0.51
CA LEU A 163 18.55 9.62 -0.81
C LEU A 163 17.02 9.76 -0.96
N ALA A 164 16.26 9.61 0.14
CA ALA A 164 14.81 9.84 0.13
C ALA A 164 14.43 11.31 -0.16
N TRP A 165 15.34 12.24 0.11
CA TRP A 165 15.15 13.69 -0.09
C TRP A 165 15.82 14.23 -1.34
N GLN A 166 16.67 13.45 -2.00
CA GLN A 166 17.32 13.82 -3.25
C GLN A 166 16.51 13.36 -4.47
N ALA A 167 15.64 12.37 -4.30
CA ALA A 167 14.78 11.87 -5.36
C ALA A 167 13.84 12.95 -5.95
N PRO A 168 13.45 12.80 -7.24
CA PRO A 168 12.39 13.59 -7.84
C PRO A 168 11.07 13.47 -7.07
N GLN A 169 10.24 14.51 -7.10
CA GLN A 169 8.92 14.44 -6.48
C GLN A 169 8.04 13.41 -7.20
N LYS A 170 7.38 12.53 -6.44
CA LYS A 170 6.37 11.63 -7.00
C LYS A 170 5.11 12.38 -7.34
N PHE A 171 4.47 11.99 -8.44
CA PHE A 171 3.10 12.41 -8.73
C PHE A 171 2.15 11.89 -7.66
N LYS A 172 1.37 12.78 -7.05
CA LYS A 172 0.40 12.41 -6.03
C LYS A 172 -0.71 11.56 -6.62
N THR A 173 -1.08 10.47 -5.96
CA THR A 173 -2.32 9.73 -6.25
C THR A 173 -3.54 10.63 -6.02
N PRO A 174 -4.72 10.32 -6.58
CA PRO A 174 -5.94 11.09 -6.31
C PRO A 174 -6.21 11.33 -4.82
N ARG A 175 -5.99 10.33 -3.98
CA ARG A 175 -6.13 10.42 -2.53
C ARG A 175 -5.17 11.42 -1.91
N GLU A 176 -3.88 11.35 -2.23
CA GLU A 176 -2.91 12.34 -1.73
C GLU A 176 -3.21 13.74 -2.23
N PHE A 177 -3.64 13.88 -3.49
CA PHE A 177 -3.98 15.17 -4.08
C PHE A 177 -5.14 15.84 -3.33
N VAL A 178 -6.23 15.10 -3.09
CA VAL A 178 -7.41 15.60 -2.35
C VAL A 178 -7.07 15.91 -0.89
N ILE A 179 -6.30 15.04 -0.22
CA ILE A 179 -5.88 15.25 1.18
C ILE A 179 -4.93 16.43 1.28
N SER A 180 -3.94 16.53 0.39
CA SER A 180 -2.99 17.65 0.34
C SER A 180 -3.72 18.97 0.11
N THR A 181 -4.69 19.00 -0.80
CA THR A 181 -5.56 20.16 -1.06
C THR A 181 -6.30 20.56 0.20
N SER A 182 -6.90 19.59 0.88
CA SER A 182 -7.66 19.85 2.10
C SER A 182 -6.78 20.36 3.24
N ARG A 183 -5.54 19.86 3.37
CA ARG A 183 -4.57 20.34 4.39
C ARG A 183 -4.00 21.71 4.07
N SER A 184 -3.87 22.04 2.79
CA SER A 184 -3.27 23.29 2.33
C SER A 184 -4.23 24.46 2.40
N ILE A 185 -5.55 24.20 2.41
CA ILE A 185 -6.58 25.22 2.32
C ILE A 185 -7.17 25.44 3.72
N PRO A 186 -6.93 26.60 4.36
CA PRO A 186 -7.49 26.92 5.67
C PRO A 186 -9.00 26.78 5.69
N ASN A 187 -9.54 26.25 6.80
CA ASN A 187 -10.97 25.99 6.98
C ASN A 187 -11.60 25.02 5.95
N SER A 188 -10.78 24.26 5.22
CA SER A 188 -11.28 23.15 4.40
C SER A 188 -12.06 22.17 5.27
N LYS A 189 -13.32 21.92 4.89
CA LYS A 189 -14.17 20.89 5.48
C LYS A 189 -14.38 19.78 4.45
N ILE A 190 -13.51 18.77 4.48
CA ILE A 190 -13.73 17.54 3.73
C ILE A 190 -14.52 16.55 4.58
N THR A 191 -15.77 16.34 4.23
CA THR A 191 -16.60 15.29 4.85
C THR A 191 -16.31 13.95 4.17
N GLY A 192 -16.61 12.83 4.82
CA GLY A 192 -16.45 11.50 4.21
C GLY A 192 -17.17 11.38 2.86
N LYS A 193 -18.38 11.95 2.75
CA LYS A 193 -19.16 12.02 1.50
C LYS A 193 -18.43 12.79 0.39
N ARG A 194 -17.86 13.96 0.71
CA ARG A 194 -17.08 14.76 -0.25
C ARG A 194 -15.80 14.07 -0.68
N LEU A 195 -15.10 13.41 0.26
CA LEU A 195 -13.91 12.63 -0.07
C LEU A 195 -14.26 11.49 -1.03
N TYR A 196 -15.30 10.71 -0.73
CA TYR A 196 -15.75 9.63 -1.60
C TYR A 196 -16.07 10.11 -3.03
N PHE A 197 -16.87 11.18 -3.18
CA PHE A 197 -17.18 11.72 -4.50
C PHE A 197 -15.96 12.26 -5.24
N SER A 198 -15.04 12.92 -4.53
CA SER A 198 -13.80 13.42 -5.11
C SER A 198 -12.95 12.27 -5.67
N LEU A 199 -12.80 11.21 -4.87
CA LEU A 199 -12.04 10.03 -5.29
C LEU A 199 -12.72 9.26 -6.41
N ASN A 200 -14.06 9.26 -6.44
CA ASN A 200 -14.82 8.67 -7.54
C ASN A 200 -14.60 9.42 -8.86
N GLN A 201 -14.69 10.75 -8.83
CA GLN A 201 -14.42 11.58 -10.02
C GLN A 201 -12.99 11.41 -10.53
N LEU A 202 -12.03 11.19 -9.63
CA LEU A 202 -10.62 11.03 -9.96
C LEU A 202 -10.18 9.57 -10.22
N GLY A 203 -11.12 8.61 -10.19
CA GLY A 203 -10.85 7.22 -10.55
C GLY A 203 -10.18 6.35 -9.47
N GLN A 204 -10.14 6.78 -8.20
CA GLN A 204 -9.57 6.01 -7.08
C GLN A 204 -10.63 5.72 -5.99
N VAL A 205 -11.75 5.10 -6.38
CA VAL A 205 -12.87 4.87 -5.46
C VAL A 205 -12.44 3.98 -4.27
N PRO A 206 -12.67 4.41 -3.01
CA PRO A 206 -12.35 3.60 -1.84
C PRO A 206 -12.97 2.19 -1.91
N PHE A 207 -12.18 1.18 -1.53
CA PHE A 207 -12.60 -0.23 -1.47
C PHE A 207 -12.98 -0.88 -2.81
N THR A 208 -12.56 -0.33 -3.94
CA THR A 208 -12.85 -0.88 -5.28
C THR A 208 -11.62 -1.35 -6.05
N ALA A 209 -10.46 -1.41 -5.39
CA ALA A 209 -9.25 -1.90 -6.05
C ALA A 209 -9.49 -3.32 -6.58
N GLY A 210 -9.12 -3.58 -7.84
CA GLY A 210 -9.45 -4.85 -8.53
C GLY A 210 -8.71 -6.08 -8.01
N SER A 211 -7.81 -5.93 -7.04
CA SER A 211 -7.05 -7.04 -6.43
C SER A 211 -6.54 -6.64 -5.04
N PRO A 212 -6.08 -7.61 -4.21
CA PRO A 212 -5.56 -7.34 -2.86
C PRO A 212 -4.34 -6.43 -2.84
N LYS A 213 -3.61 -6.31 -3.96
CA LYS A 213 -2.46 -5.40 -4.09
C LYS A 213 -2.83 -3.93 -3.93
N GLY A 214 -4.12 -3.60 -4.03
CA GLY A 214 -4.60 -2.23 -3.94
C GLY A 214 -4.44 -1.44 -5.24
N PHE A 215 -4.51 -0.12 -5.12
CA PHE A 215 -4.25 0.80 -6.22
C PHE A 215 -2.74 0.92 -6.48
N SER A 216 -2.38 1.22 -7.74
CA SER A 216 -0.98 1.34 -8.14
C SER A 216 -0.29 2.56 -7.52
N ASP A 217 0.99 2.38 -7.17
CA ASP A 217 1.89 3.45 -6.74
C ASP A 217 2.63 4.12 -7.91
N SER A 218 2.46 3.62 -9.14
CA SER A 218 3.13 4.19 -10.33
C SER A 218 2.44 5.46 -10.79
N GLN A 219 3.24 6.47 -11.12
CA GLN A 219 2.73 7.72 -11.67
C GLN A 219 2.00 7.53 -13.01
N MET A 220 2.43 6.58 -13.84
CA MET A 220 1.87 6.40 -15.19
C MET A 220 0.39 6.04 -15.15
N ASP A 221 -0.04 5.32 -14.12
CA ASP A 221 -1.45 4.95 -13.91
C ASP A 221 -2.34 6.15 -13.53
N TRP A 222 -1.73 7.28 -13.15
CA TRP A 222 -2.43 8.49 -12.70
C TRP A 222 -2.24 9.72 -13.59
N MET A 223 -1.40 9.63 -14.61
CA MET A 223 -1.03 10.75 -15.50
C MET A 223 -1.59 10.65 -16.91
N SER A 224 -2.57 9.79 -17.16
CA SER A 224 -3.27 9.77 -18.45
C SER A 224 -3.91 11.13 -18.77
N GLY A 225 -4.11 11.44 -20.05
CA GLY A 225 -4.76 12.71 -20.45
C GLY A 225 -6.13 12.91 -19.79
N SER A 226 -6.95 11.85 -19.69
CA SER A 226 -8.22 11.88 -18.97
C SER A 226 -8.05 12.08 -17.45
N SER A 227 -7.03 11.49 -16.84
CA SER A 227 -6.75 11.66 -15.40
C SER A 227 -6.33 13.10 -15.07
N LEU A 228 -5.53 13.71 -15.93
CA LEU A 228 -5.09 15.11 -15.77
C LEU A 228 -6.26 16.09 -15.97
N LEU A 229 -7.13 15.84 -16.96
CA LEU A 229 -8.35 16.63 -17.17
C LEU A 229 -9.30 16.52 -15.98
N ALA A 230 -9.59 15.29 -15.51
CA ALA A 230 -10.43 15.08 -14.33
C ALA A 230 -9.88 15.79 -13.09
N ARG A 231 -8.55 15.83 -12.93
CA ARG A 231 -7.89 16.59 -11.85
C ARG A 231 -8.08 18.09 -12.02
N ALA A 232 -7.92 18.64 -13.22
CA ALA A 232 -8.12 20.06 -13.50
C ALA A 232 -9.57 20.48 -13.25
N ASP A 233 -10.55 19.68 -13.68
CA ASP A 233 -11.97 19.92 -13.47
C ASP A 233 -12.32 19.90 -11.98
N TRP A 234 -11.81 18.90 -11.25
CA TRP A 234 -11.98 18.81 -9.80
C TRP A 234 -11.36 20.03 -9.09
N ALA A 235 -10.15 20.44 -9.48
CA ALA A 235 -9.46 21.58 -8.89
C ALA A 235 -10.22 22.91 -9.14
N GLN A 236 -10.80 23.10 -10.33
CA GLN A 236 -11.67 24.25 -10.61
C GLN A 236 -12.94 24.23 -9.76
N MET A 237 -13.62 23.09 -9.69
CA MET A 237 -14.83 22.94 -8.88
C MET A 237 -14.53 23.24 -7.41
N TYR A 238 -13.47 22.66 -6.86
CA TYR A 238 -13.06 22.87 -5.48
C TYR A 238 -12.70 24.33 -5.23
N ALA A 239 -11.91 24.94 -6.12
CA ALA A 239 -11.52 26.34 -6.01
C ALA A 239 -12.73 27.27 -5.94
N LYS A 240 -13.74 27.10 -6.81
CA LYS A 240 -14.98 27.90 -6.83
C LYS A 240 -15.77 27.86 -5.51
N GLN A 241 -15.64 26.79 -4.74
CA GLN A 241 -16.31 26.64 -3.44
C GLN A 241 -15.44 27.12 -2.26
N SER A 242 -14.16 27.38 -2.50
CA SER A 242 -13.20 27.81 -1.49
C SER A 242 -13.21 29.34 -1.34
N ARG A 243 -13.16 29.81 -0.10
CA ARG A 243 -12.95 31.22 0.24
C ARG A 243 -11.54 31.49 0.78
N ALA A 244 -10.63 30.53 0.62
CA ALA A 244 -9.30 30.62 1.20
C ALA A 244 -8.46 31.75 0.60
N ASP A 245 -7.59 32.31 1.44
CA ASP A 245 -6.55 33.22 0.98
C ASP A 245 -5.49 32.43 0.20
N VAL A 246 -5.20 32.87 -1.03
CA VAL A 246 -4.29 32.19 -1.96
C VAL A 246 -2.87 32.18 -1.42
N LYS A 247 -2.41 33.28 -0.80
CA LYS A 247 -1.04 33.37 -0.27
C LYS A 247 -0.87 32.46 0.93
N LEU A 248 -1.86 32.42 1.82
CA LEU A 248 -1.87 31.50 2.94
C LEU A 248 -1.88 30.04 2.46
N ALA A 249 -2.76 29.71 1.50
CA ALA A 249 -2.82 28.36 0.95
C ALA A 249 -1.51 27.95 0.27
N MET A 250 -0.88 28.86 -0.46
CA MET A 250 0.43 28.66 -1.09
C MET A 250 1.52 28.40 -0.04
N ASN A 251 1.57 29.18 1.03
CA ASN A 251 2.56 29.02 2.11
C ASN A 251 2.33 27.75 2.95
N THR A 252 1.07 27.31 3.11
CA THR A 252 0.72 26.07 3.82
C THR A 252 0.99 24.83 2.97
N ALA A 253 0.69 24.91 1.67
CA ALA A 253 0.92 23.82 0.73
C ALA A 253 2.41 23.53 0.51
N LEU A 254 3.24 24.57 0.54
CA LEU A 254 4.59 24.56 -0.01
C LEU A 254 5.50 25.40 0.87
N ASN A 255 6.24 24.75 1.76
CA ASN A 255 7.32 25.41 2.48
C ASN A 255 8.67 24.90 1.97
N SER A 256 8.97 25.18 0.69
CA SER A 256 10.31 25.47 0.11
C SER A 256 10.45 25.26 -1.42
N GLN A 257 9.47 24.67 -2.15
CA GLN A 257 9.77 24.12 -3.49
C GLN A 257 9.06 24.75 -4.71
N MET A 258 8.30 25.84 -4.59
CA MET A 258 7.72 26.47 -5.78
C MET A 258 8.71 27.43 -6.43
N SER A 259 8.98 27.25 -7.73
CA SER A 259 9.80 28.21 -8.49
C SER A 259 9.14 29.59 -8.54
N GLU A 260 9.95 30.64 -8.62
CA GLU A 260 9.48 32.02 -8.71
C GLU A 260 8.51 32.20 -9.90
N HIS A 261 8.80 31.54 -11.02
CA HIS A 261 7.93 31.54 -12.21
C HIS A 261 6.52 31.03 -11.91
N ASN A 262 6.39 29.88 -11.25
CA ASN A 262 5.09 29.31 -10.90
C ASN A 262 4.37 30.16 -9.84
N ARG A 263 5.13 30.74 -8.90
CA ARG A 263 4.59 31.68 -7.90
C ARG A 263 3.96 32.90 -8.55
N LEU A 264 4.65 33.52 -9.52
CA LEU A 264 4.14 34.68 -10.23
C LEU A 264 2.91 34.35 -11.07
N LYS A 265 2.86 33.18 -11.72
CA LYS A 265 1.66 32.72 -12.45
C LYS A 265 0.43 32.61 -11.55
N VAL A 266 0.59 32.05 -10.35
CA VAL A 266 -0.52 31.95 -9.38
C VAL A 266 -0.97 33.32 -8.90
N LEU A 267 -0.02 34.21 -8.54
CA LEU A 267 -0.34 35.54 -8.00
C LEU A 267 -0.91 36.52 -9.03
N ARG A 268 -0.61 36.33 -10.32
CA ARG A 268 -1.11 37.15 -11.43
C ARG A 268 -2.40 36.62 -12.06
N ALA A 269 -2.98 35.55 -11.53
CA ALA A 269 -4.24 35.02 -12.04
C ALA A 269 -5.36 36.07 -11.92
N GLU A 270 -6.27 36.08 -12.89
CA GLU A 270 -7.33 37.09 -13.02
C GLU A 270 -8.38 36.99 -11.90
N SER A 271 -8.46 35.83 -11.24
CA SER A 271 -9.36 35.60 -10.11
C SER A 271 -8.74 34.70 -9.04
N LYS A 272 -9.26 34.80 -7.82
CA LYS A 272 -8.88 33.92 -6.70
C LYS A 272 -9.09 32.43 -7.01
N HIS A 273 -10.19 32.10 -7.70
CA HIS A 273 -10.49 30.72 -8.07
C HIS A 273 -9.46 30.19 -9.07
N GLN A 274 -9.13 30.98 -10.11
CA GLN A 274 -8.09 30.61 -11.07
C GLN A 274 -6.71 30.47 -10.39
N ALA A 275 -6.39 31.37 -9.45
CA ALA A 275 -5.16 31.28 -8.67
C ALA A 275 -5.06 29.95 -7.88
N LEU A 276 -6.13 29.56 -7.17
CA LEU A 276 -6.18 28.30 -6.43
C LEU A 276 -6.10 27.08 -7.37
N THR A 277 -6.77 27.12 -8.52
CA THR A 277 -6.66 26.06 -9.54
C THR A 277 -5.22 25.92 -10.05
N LEU A 278 -4.57 27.04 -10.41
CA LEU A 278 -3.18 27.02 -10.87
C LEU A 278 -2.22 26.54 -9.78
N LEU A 279 -2.46 26.90 -8.52
CA LEU A 279 -1.70 26.41 -7.38
C LEU A 279 -1.80 24.88 -7.28
N MET A 280 -3.02 24.33 -7.29
CA MET A 280 -3.25 22.88 -7.20
C MET A 280 -2.67 22.11 -8.40
N MET A 281 -2.79 22.66 -9.60
CA MET A 281 -2.28 22.04 -10.83
C MET A 281 -0.77 22.23 -11.04
N SER A 282 -0.10 23.04 -10.21
CA SER A 282 1.35 23.23 -10.30
C SER A 282 2.10 21.92 -10.05
N GLN A 283 3.24 21.74 -10.73
CA GLN A 283 4.09 20.55 -10.52
C GLN A 283 4.55 20.42 -9.07
N SER A 284 4.88 21.54 -8.41
CA SER A 284 5.29 21.55 -7.00
C SER A 284 4.19 21.08 -6.05
N PHE A 285 2.91 21.24 -6.42
CA PHE A 285 1.77 20.80 -5.62
C PHE A 285 1.31 19.39 -5.99
N SER A 286 1.21 19.10 -7.28
CA SER A 286 0.80 17.79 -7.80
C SER A 286 1.90 16.74 -7.65
N GLY A 287 3.15 17.18 -7.50
CA GLY A 287 4.27 16.42 -6.97
C GLY A 287 4.34 16.51 -5.44
N GLY A 288 4.85 15.48 -4.77
CA GLY A 288 5.04 15.51 -3.32
C GLY A 288 6.25 14.70 -2.86
N ARG A 289 6.77 15.07 -1.69
CA ARG A 289 7.67 14.26 -0.85
C ARG A 289 6.93 13.88 0.42
N TYR A 290 6.86 12.59 0.74
CA TYR A 290 5.94 12.08 1.77
C TYR A 290 6.33 12.38 3.24
N GLY A 291 7.37 13.16 3.51
CA GLY A 291 7.78 13.43 4.90
C GLY A 291 8.44 14.77 5.18
N GLU A 292 8.27 15.80 4.34
CA GLU A 292 8.72 17.17 4.72
C GLU A 292 8.05 17.62 6.04
N TYR A 293 6.86 17.09 6.34
CA TYR A 293 6.20 17.23 7.63
C TYR A 293 6.81 16.37 8.76
N ALA A 294 7.48 15.25 8.46
CA ALA A 294 8.03 14.34 9.47
C ALA A 294 9.35 14.87 10.05
N LYS A 295 10.29 15.35 9.22
CA LYS A 295 11.58 15.92 9.68
C LYS A 295 11.41 17.15 10.59
N LYS A 296 10.35 17.93 10.40
CA LYS A 296 10.02 19.09 11.27
C LYS A 296 9.38 18.72 12.60
N ASN A 297 8.77 17.54 12.72
CA ASN A 297 8.12 17.06 13.96
C ASN A 297 8.97 16.04 14.73
N LEU A 298 10.14 15.66 14.19
CA LEU A 298 11.14 14.78 14.82
C LEU A 298 12.30 15.57 15.46
N ARG A 299 12.22 16.90 15.48
CA ARG A 299 13.16 17.80 16.15
C ARG A 299 12.44 18.59 17.23
#